data_AF-A0A7C2K486-F1
#
_entry.id   AF-A0A7C2K486-F1
#
_cell.length_a   1.000
_cell.length_b   1.000
_cell.length_c   1.000
_cell.angle_alpha   90.00
_cell.angle_beta   90.00
_cell.angle_gamma   90.00
#
_symmetry.space_group_name_H-M   'P 1'
#
loop_
_entity.id
_entity.type
_entity.pdbx_description
1 polymer ?
#
loop_
_entity_poly.entity_id
_entity_poly.type
_entity_poly.pdbx_seq_one_letter_code
_entity_poly.pdbx_strand_id
1 'polypeptide(L)'
;MLDNLDTLLEIFHHKPLKGWVIDGSKSPKWWGELTSPEEIAISAILVQLTRWENVEKALENLRRKNLLDLKKLSNTNEFELQELIKPVGLRRLKAKRLIEFSKKVMEIGGLNELCKMDAEEVRSFLSSINGIGLETADAITLFALNKPTIPISENTLREFLAESS
;
A
#
# COMPACT_ATOMS: atom_id res chain seq x y z
N MET A 1 -12.15 -17.29 10.13
CA MET A 1 -10.81 -17.05 10.71
C MET A 1 -9.87 -16.99 9.52
N LEU A 2 -9.37 -15.80 9.20
CA LEU A 2 -8.54 -15.53 8.02
C LEU A 2 -7.09 -15.80 8.40
N ASP A 3 -6.78 -17.06 8.65
CA ASP A 3 -5.54 -17.42 9.35
C ASP A 3 -4.45 -17.87 8.36
N ASN A 4 -4.81 -18.01 7.09
CA ASN A 4 -3.90 -18.37 6.01
C ASN A 4 -4.23 -17.55 4.74
N LEU A 5 -3.20 -17.10 4.01
CA LEU A 5 -3.36 -16.43 2.72
C LEU A 5 -4.12 -17.31 1.72
N ASP A 6 -4.02 -18.63 1.81
CA ASP A 6 -4.77 -19.53 0.93
C ASP A 6 -6.28 -19.44 1.17
N THR A 7 -6.73 -19.18 2.41
CA THR A 7 -8.14 -18.93 2.71
C THR A 7 -8.60 -17.57 2.16
N LEU A 8 -7.73 -16.56 2.16
CA LEU A 8 -8.00 -15.28 1.50
C LEU A 8 -8.09 -15.47 -0.03
N LEU A 9 -7.17 -16.24 -0.62
CA LEU A 9 -7.21 -16.60 -2.04
C LEU A 9 -8.54 -17.22 -2.42
N GLU A 10 -9.02 -18.21 -1.66
CA GLU A 10 -10.30 -18.88 -1.91
C GLU A 10 -11.46 -17.88 -1.89
N ILE A 11 -11.49 -16.95 -0.92
CA ILE A 11 -12.52 -15.91 -0.84
C ILE A 11 -12.48 -15.00 -2.08
N PHE A 12 -11.30 -14.54 -2.48
CA PHE A 12 -11.15 -13.68 -3.65
C PHE A 12 -11.45 -14.41 -4.96
N HIS A 13 -11.15 -15.71 -5.08
CA HIS A 13 -11.54 -16.53 -6.23
C HIS A 13 -13.06 -16.66 -6.39
N HIS A 14 -13.79 -16.80 -5.29
CA HIS A 14 -15.24 -16.90 -5.32
C HIS A 14 -15.92 -15.55 -5.56
N LYS A 15 -15.31 -14.45 -5.10
CA LYS A 15 -15.85 -13.10 -5.24
C LYS A 15 -14.74 -12.09 -5.56
N PRO A 16 -14.32 -11.99 -6.84
CA PRO A 16 -13.27 -11.08 -7.25
C PRO A 16 -13.72 -9.63 -7.06
N LEU A 17 -12.90 -8.83 -6.36
CA LEU A 17 -13.07 -7.38 -6.34
C LEU A 17 -12.81 -6.84 -7.75
N LYS A 18 -13.63 -5.89 -8.20
CA LYS A 18 -13.56 -5.36 -9.56
C LYS A 18 -12.19 -4.75 -9.84
N GLY A 19 -11.47 -5.26 -10.86
CA GLY A 19 -10.15 -4.78 -11.27
C GLY A 19 -8.96 -5.56 -10.67
N TRP A 20 -9.19 -6.67 -9.97
CA TRP A 20 -8.14 -7.47 -9.35
C TRP A 20 -7.71 -8.63 -10.25
N VAL A 21 -6.39 -8.82 -10.38
CA VAL A 21 -5.79 -10.02 -10.99
C VAL A 21 -5.47 -11.00 -9.87
N ILE A 22 -6.20 -12.11 -9.80
CA ILE A 22 -6.00 -13.14 -8.80
C ILE A 22 -4.86 -14.05 -9.27
N ASP A 23 -3.76 -14.07 -8.51
CA ASP A 23 -2.57 -14.91 -8.73
C ASP A 23 -2.20 -15.61 -7.40
N GLY A 24 -1.10 -16.35 -7.32
CA GLY A 24 -0.70 -17.06 -6.09
C GLY A 24 -0.63 -16.18 -4.83
N SER A 25 -0.69 -16.79 -3.63
CA SER A 25 -0.88 -16.11 -2.33
C SER A 25 0.15 -15.06 -1.99
N LYS A 26 1.32 -15.09 -2.63
CA LYS A 26 2.42 -14.14 -2.43
C LYS A 26 2.73 -13.31 -3.68
N SER A 27 1.84 -13.33 -4.67
CA SER A 27 2.09 -12.69 -5.95
C SER A 27 1.86 -11.18 -5.84
N PRO A 28 2.83 -10.35 -6.24
CA PRO A 28 2.62 -8.91 -6.25
C PRO A 28 1.74 -8.45 -7.43
N LYS A 29 1.34 -9.35 -8.34
CA LYS A 29 0.40 -9.06 -9.45
C LYS A 29 -0.98 -8.60 -8.99
N TRP A 30 -1.33 -8.94 -7.75
CA TRP A 30 -2.53 -8.44 -7.08
C TRP A 30 -2.60 -6.91 -7.06
N TRP A 31 -1.42 -6.27 -7.13
CA TRP A 31 -1.26 -4.83 -7.09
C TRP A 31 -0.56 -4.32 -8.36
N GLY A 32 -1.14 -4.57 -9.53
CA GLY A 32 -0.72 -3.96 -10.79
C GLY A 32 0.71 -4.33 -11.25
N GLU A 33 1.11 -5.59 -11.07
CA GLU A 33 2.40 -6.15 -11.51
C GLU A 33 3.67 -5.51 -10.90
N LEU A 34 3.54 -4.85 -9.74
CA LEU A 34 4.72 -4.34 -9.02
C LEU A 34 5.63 -5.47 -8.56
N THR A 35 6.91 -5.17 -8.30
CA THR A 35 7.93 -6.23 -8.10
C THR A 35 8.56 -6.25 -6.72
N SER A 36 8.34 -5.21 -5.90
CA SER A 36 8.96 -5.09 -4.57
C SER A 36 7.97 -4.62 -3.49
N PRO A 37 8.17 -5.04 -2.22
CA PRO A 37 7.38 -4.55 -1.09
C PRO A 37 7.38 -3.02 -0.96
N GLU A 38 8.49 -2.37 -1.27
CA GLU A 38 8.61 -0.90 -1.22
C GLU A 38 7.73 -0.24 -2.29
N GLU A 39 7.75 -0.73 -3.54
CA GLU A 39 6.85 -0.25 -4.59
C GLU A 39 5.38 -0.38 -4.22
N ILE A 40 4.99 -1.52 -3.64
CA ILE A 40 3.63 -1.76 -3.16
C ILE A 40 3.27 -0.76 -2.05
N ALA A 41 4.15 -0.57 -1.06
CA ALA A 41 3.88 0.34 0.04
C ALA A 41 3.76 1.81 -0.43
N ILE A 42 4.64 2.23 -1.34
CA ILE A 42 4.59 3.56 -1.95
C ILE A 42 3.29 3.76 -2.73
N SER A 43 2.91 2.79 -3.56
CA SER A 43 1.71 2.88 -4.39
C SER A 43 0.41 2.82 -3.60
N ALA A 44 0.36 2.08 -2.48
CA ALA A 44 -0.77 2.09 -1.53
C ALA A 44 -1.06 3.49 -0.98
N ILE A 45 -0.02 4.31 -0.77
CA ILE A 45 -0.17 5.71 -0.35
C ILE A 45 -0.59 6.59 -1.54
N LEU A 46 -0.04 6.33 -2.73
CA LEU A 46 -0.30 7.14 -3.92
C LEU A 46 -1.69 6.93 -4.55
N VAL A 47 -2.30 5.76 -4.40
CA VAL A 47 -3.58 5.42 -5.05
C VAL A 47 -4.78 6.13 -4.42
N GLN A 48 -4.70 6.55 -3.15
CA GLN A 48 -5.79 7.27 -2.48
C GLN A 48 -6.29 8.47 -3.30
N LEU A 49 -7.58 8.50 -3.65
CA LEU A 49 -8.19 9.58 -4.44
C LEU A 49 -7.40 9.87 -5.74
N THR A 50 -6.85 8.84 -6.39
CA THR A 50 -6.07 8.97 -7.63
C THR A 50 -6.31 7.77 -8.52
N ARG A 51 -6.47 8.03 -9.82
CA ARG A 51 -6.62 6.96 -10.82
C ARG A 51 -5.31 6.18 -10.97
N TRP A 52 -5.40 4.87 -11.16
CA TRP A 52 -4.23 3.97 -11.26
C TRP A 52 -3.23 4.41 -12.34
N GLU A 53 -3.69 4.87 -13.51
CA GLU A 53 -2.82 5.27 -14.62
C GLU A 53 -1.93 6.47 -14.25
N ASN A 54 -2.34 7.29 -13.26
CA ASN A 54 -1.52 8.36 -12.73
C ASN A 54 -0.55 7.89 -11.65
N VAL A 55 -0.91 6.84 -10.90
CA VAL A 55 0.00 6.18 -9.96
C VAL A 55 1.14 5.53 -10.73
N GLU A 56 0.84 4.80 -11.81
CA GLU A 56 1.86 4.18 -12.67
C GLU A 56 2.86 5.20 -13.21
N LYS A 57 2.38 6.34 -13.71
CA LYS A 57 3.24 7.45 -14.17
C LYS A 57 4.13 7.99 -13.04
N ALA A 58 3.59 8.13 -11.83
CA ALA A 58 4.35 8.60 -10.68
C ALA A 58 5.42 7.57 -10.25
N LEU A 59 5.08 6.28 -10.19
CA LEU A 59 6.04 5.21 -9.90
C LEU A 59 7.17 5.17 -10.92
N GLU A 60 6.85 5.33 -12.20
CA GLU A 60 7.85 5.39 -13.27
C GLU A 60 8.78 6.62 -13.14
N ASN A 61 8.25 7.78 -12.76
CA ASN A 61 9.08 8.95 -12.46
C ASN A 61 10.04 8.70 -11.27
N LEU A 62 9.55 8.09 -10.20
CA LEU A 62 10.36 7.71 -9.04
C LEU A 62 11.42 6.67 -9.42
N ARG A 63 11.06 5.67 -10.23
CA ARG A 63 11.96 4.62 -10.73
C ARG A 63 13.15 5.22 -11.49
N ARG A 64 12.89 6.14 -12.42
CA ARG A 64 13.95 6.84 -13.18
C ARG A 64 14.88 7.65 -12.30
N LYS A 65 14.43 8.07 -11.12
CA LYS A 65 15.23 8.78 -10.12
C LYS A 65 15.81 7.86 -9.04
N ASN A 66 15.59 6.55 -9.14
CA ASN A 66 16.02 5.57 -8.15
C ASN A 66 15.46 5.87 -6.74
N LEU A 67 14.19 6.31 -6.67
CA LEU A 67 13.47 6.71 -5.45
C LEU A 67 12.33 5.76 -5.08
N LEU A 68 12.33 4.53 -5.59
CA LEU A 68 11.45 3.45 -5.13
C LEU A 68 12.11 2.67 -3.98
N ASP A 69 12.67 3.40 -3.02
CA ASP A 69 13.47 2.90 -1.90
C ASP A 69 13.18 3.79 -0.68
N LEU A 70 12.74 3.19 0.43
CA LEU A 70 12.27 3.95 1.60
C LEU A 70 13.42 4.70 2.29
N LYS A 71 14.64 4.15 2.24
CA LYS A 71 15.82 4.83 2.78
C LYS A 71 16.11 6.10 1.98
N LYS A 72 15.99 6.08 0.66
CA LYS A 72 16.19 7.28 -0.17
C LYS A 72 15.03 8.26 -0.03
N LEU A 73 13.78 7.78 -0.03
CA LEU A 73 12.60 8.63 0.15
C LEU A 73 12.62 9.37 1.48
N SER A 74 13.02 8.71 2.58
CA SER A 74 13.10 9.35 3.90
C SER A 74 14.07 10.54 3.95
N ASN A 75 15.02 10.61 3.01
CA ASN A 75 16.01 11.69 2.89
C ASN A 75 15.76 12.63 1.70
N THR A 76 14.69 12.41 0.93
CA THR A 76 14.40 13.20 -0.28
C THR A 76 13.80 14.55 0.10
N ASN A 77 14.09 15.57 -0.72
CA ASN A 77 13.47 16.88 -0.56
C ASN A 77 11.97 16.81 -0.93
N GLU A 78 11.11 17.37 -0.07
CA GLU A 78 9.66 17.32 -0.28
C GLU A 78 9.24 17.95 -1.61
N PHE A 79 9.81 19.10 -2.00
CA PHE A 79 9.46 19.77 -3.25
C PHE A 79 9.87 18.94 -4.47
N GLU A 80 11.05 18.33 -4.45
CA GLU A 80 11.48 17.41 -5.51
C GLU A 80 10.52 16.22 -5.63
N LEU A 81 10.15 15.61 -4.50
CA LEU A 81 9.21 14.50 -4.49
C LEU A 81 7.84 14.91 -5.04
N GLN A 82 7.35 16.10 -4.68
CA GLN A 82 6.09 16.65 -5.19
C GLN A 82 6.08 16.82 -6.72
N GLU A 83 7.22 17.13 -7.33
CA GLU A 83 7.34 17.25 -8.79
C GLU A 83 7.37 15.88 -9.46
N LEU A 84 8.04 14.89 -8.85
CA LEU A 84 8.08 13.52 -9.38
C LEU A 84 6.71 12.84 -9.35
N ILE A 85 5.92 13.09 -8.30
CA ILE A 85 4.57 12.54 -8.16
C ILE A 85 3.49 13.48 -8.70
N LYS A 86 3.83 14.50 -9.48
CA LYS A 86 2.87 15.48 -10.04
C LYS A 86 1.60 14.88 -10.70
N PRO A 87 1.61 13.70 -11.36
CA PRO A 87 0.40 13.08 -11.90
C PRO A 87 -0.66 12.72 -10.85
N VAL A 88 -0.28 12.52 -9.58
CA VAL A 88 -1.22 12.10 -8.52
C VAL A 88 -1.99 13.29 -7.93
N GLY A 89 -3.26 13.05 -7.59
CA GLY A 89 -4.05 14.00 -6.83
C GLY A 89 -3.49 14.20 -5.42
N LEU A 90 -3.68 15.39 -4.84
CA LEU A 90 -3.19 15.75 -3.49
C LEU A 90 -1.66 15.59 -3.31
N ARG A 91 -0.88 15.79 -4.39
CA ARG A 91 0.58 15.57 -4.42
C ARG A 91 1.36 16.16 -3.23
N ARG A 92 1.00 17.37 -2.77
CA ARG A 92 1.67 18.03 -1.61
C ARG A 92 1.53 17.18 -0.34
N LEU A 93 0.31 16.75 -0.06
CA LEU A 93 0.00 15.90 1.09
C LEU A 93 0.66 14.52 0.96
N LYS A 94 0.63 13.93 -0.24
CA LYS A 94 1.23 12.61 -0.48
C LYS A 94 2.75 12.61 -0.40
N ALA A 95 3.43 13.67 -0.85
CA ALA A 95 4.87 13.80 -0.72
C ALA A 95 5.27 13.83 0.77
N LYS A 96 4.59 14.66 1.58
CA LYS A 96 4.80 14.70 3.03
C LYS A 96 4.58 13.34 3.67
N ARG A 97 3.47 12.66 3.36
CA ARG A 97 3.13 11.33 3.90
C ARG A 97 4.15 10.27 3.50
N LEU A 98 4.60 10.24 2.25
CA LEU A 98 5.62 9.29 1.80
C LEU A 98 6.93 9.47 2.57
N ILE A 99 7.38 10.71 2.77
CA ILE A 99 8.60 10.99 3.54
C ILE A 99 8.41 10.57 5.00
N GLU A 100 7.28 10.93 5.62
CA GLU A 100 6.99 10.57 7.02
C GLU A 100 6.89 9.06 7.23
N PHE A 101 6.15 8.37 6.36
CA PHE A 101 6.07 6.92 6.31
C PHE A 101 7.46 6.29 6.16
N SER A 102 8.23 6.74 5.19
CA SER A 102 9.57 6.22 4.93
C SER A 102 10.49 6.42 6.13
N LYS A 103 10.45 7.60 6.79
CA LYS A 103 11.21 7.86 8.01
C LYS A 103 10.84 6.89 9.12
N LYS A 104 9.55 6.76 9.43
CA LYS A 104 9.04 5.88 10.50
C LYS A 104 9.42 4.42 10.26
N VAL A 105 9.25 3.93 9.04
CA VAL A 105 9.64 2.56 8.67
C VAL A 105 11.14 2.35 8.77
N MET A 106 11.95 3.35 8.38
CA MET A 106 13.41 3.24 8.48
C MET A 106 13.93 3.37 9.92
N GLU A 107 13.24 4.10 10.81
CA GLU A 107 13.56 4.19 12.26
C GLU A 107 13.58 2.82 12.93
N ILE A 108 12.70 1.91 12.50
CA ILE A 108 12.63 0.55 13.03
C ILE A 108 13.47 -0.45 12.24
N GLY A 109 14.19 -0.04 11.20
CA GLY A 109 15.07 -0.91 10.40
C GLY A 109 14.52 -1.37 9.04
N GLY A 110 13.38 -0.82 8.61
CA GLY A 110 12.79 -1.07 7.29
C GLY A 110 11.63 -2.05 7.29
N LEU A 111 11.09 -2.35 6.10
CA LEU A 111 9.96 -3.29 5.94
C LEU A 111 10.27 -4.71 6.45
N ASN A 112 11.54 -5.11 6.45
CA ASN A 112 11.95 -6.42 6.99
C ASN A 112 11.68 -6.54 8.49
N GLU A 113 11.80 -5.46 9.25
CA GLU A 113 11.50 -5.46 10.70
C GLU A 113 9.99 -5.44 10.95
N LEU A 114 9.22 -4.71 10.12
CA LEU A 114 7.75 -4.83 10.12
C LEU A 114 7.28 -6.24 9.79
N CYS A 115 7.95 -6.93 8.89
CA CYS A 115 7.60 -8.28 8.50
C CYS A 115 7.74 -9.29 9.66
N LYS A 116 8.54 -8.98 10.69
CA LYS A 116 8.70 -9.83 11.89
C LYS A 116 7.58 -9.65 12.91
N MET A 117 6.89 -8.51 12.88
CA MET A 117 5.74 -8.22 13.75
C MET A 117 4.52 -9.03 13.31
N ASP A 118 3.54 -9.25 14.19
CA ASP A 118 2.26 -9.80 13.77
C ASP A 118 1.41 -8.76 12.99
N ALA A 119 0.29 -9.20 12.42
CA ALA A 119 -0.54 -8.33 11.57
C ALA A 119 -1.17 -7.15 12.35
N GLU A 120 -1.50 -7.35 13.62
CA GLU A 120 -2.12 -6.33 14.47
C GLU A 120 -1.10 -5.28 14.90
N GLU A 121 0.11 -5.72 15.26
CA GLU A 121 1.26 -4.87 15.55
C GLU A 121 1.64 -4.01 14.33
N VAL A 122 1.71 -4.61 13.13
CA VAL A 122 1.94 -3.86 11.89
C VAL A 122 0.86 -2.82 11.67
N ARG A 123 -0.42 -3.19 11.78
CA ARG A 123 -1.55 -2.26 11.61
C ARG A 123 -1.48 -1.11 12.61
N SER A 124 -1.21 -1.41 13.88
CA SER A 124 -1.07 -0.43 14.95
C SER A 124 0.08 0.55 14.66
N PHE A 125 1.24 0.02 14.27
CA PHE A 125 2.39 0.82 13.87
C PHE A 125 2.07 1.72 12.67
N LEU A 126 1.55 1.15 11.58
CA LEU A 126 1.27 1.89 10.35
C LEU A 126 0.22 2.98 10.56
N SER A 127 -0.86 2.68 11.29
CA SER A 127 -1.91 3.66 11.58
C SER A 127 -1.49 4.78 12.54
N SER A 128 -0.40 4.59 13.29
CA SER A 128 0.20 5.66 14.11
C SER A 128 0.90 6.73 13.27
N ILE A 129 1.23 6.43 12.01
CA ILE A 129 1.87 7.36 11.08
C ILE A 129 0.81 8.32 10.56
N ASN A 130 1.01 9.62 10.78
CA ASN A 130 0.03 10.64 10.43
C ASN A 130 -0.32 10.58 8.93
N GLY A 131 -1.59 10.37 8.63
CA GLY A 131 -2.11 10.30 7.27
C GLY A 131 -2.10 8.90 6.64
N ILE A 132 -1.70 7.87 7.37
CA ILE A 132 -1.92 6.47 7.02
C ILE A 132 -3.17 5.97 7.77
N GLY A 133 -4.27 5.79 7.04
CA GLY A 133 -5.51 5.23 7.59
C GLY A 133 -5.46 3.71 7.68
N LEU A 134 -6.43 3.10 8.38
CA LEU A 134 -6.53 1.64 8.55
C LEU A 134 -6.56 0.89 7.22
N GLU A 135 -7.30 1.40 6.22
CA GLU A 135 -7.37 0.79 4.89
C GLU A 135 -5.99 0.71 4.22
N THR A 136 -5.19 1.78 4.31
CA THR A 136 -3.84 1.80 3.73
C THR A 136 -2.88 0.97 4.55
N ALA A 137 -3.00 0.97 5.87
CA ALA A 137 -2.24 0.07 6.73
C ALA A 137 -2.50 -1.40 6.34
N ASP A 138 -3.76 -1.78 6.16
CA ASP A 138 -4.15 -3.13 5.76
C ASP A 138 -3.68 -3.49 4.35
N ALA A 139 -3.75 -2.56 3.40
CA ALA A 139 -3.22 -2.78 2.06
C ALA A 139 -1.70 -3.04 2.10
N ILE A 140 -0.94 -2.28 2.88
CA ILE A 140 0.51 -2.51 3.05
C ILE A 140 0.76 -3.85 3.76
N THR A 141 0.04 -4.14 4.85
CA THR A 141 0.17 -5.40 5.61
C THR A 141 -0.08 -6.61 4.72
N LEU A 142 -1.15 -6.57 3.92
CA LEU A 142 -1.49 -7.64 3.01
C LEU A 142 -0.49 -7.73 1.86
N PHE A 143 -0.33 -6.68 1.06
CA PHE A 143 0.36 -6.76 -0.22
C PHE A 143 1.88 -6.62 -0.11
N ALA A 144 2.38 -5.76 0.77
CA ALA A 144 3.81 -5.56 0.91
C ALA A 144 4.44 -6.60 1.86
N LEU A 145 3.72 -6.99 2.92
CA LEU A 145 4.25 -7.86 3.97
C LEU A 145 3.72 -9.30 3.91
N ASN A 146 2.78 -9.60 3.00
CA ASN A 146 2.16 -10.92 2.87
C ASN A 146 1.60 -11.44 4.20
N LYS A 147 0.94 -10.57 4.97
CA LYS A 147 0.26 -10.93 6.21
C LYS A 147 -1.25 -10.89 5.99
N PRO A 148 -1.99 -11.93 6.40
CA PRO A 148 -3.42 -12.01 6.10
C PRO A 148 -4.20 -10.94 6.88
N THR A 149 -4.60 -9.88 6.17
CA THR A 149 -5.51 -8.84 6.64
C THR A 149 -6.47 -8.49 5.51
N ILE A 150 -7.73 -8.14 5.82
CA ILE A 150 -8.64 -7.60 4.81
C ILE A 150 -8.65 -6.07 4.94
N PRO A 151 -8.25 -5.33 3.89
CA PRO A 151 -8.47 -3.90 3.83
C PRO A 151 -9.99 -3.65 3.75
N ILE A 152 -10.58 -3.17 4.84
CA ILE A 152 -11.98 -2.77 4.85
C ILE A 152 -12.04 -1.29 4.45
N SER A 153 -12.45 -1.02 3.20
CA SER A 153 -12.75 0.33 2.74
C SER A 153 -14.23 0.69 2.97
N GLU A 154 -14.58 1.98 2.93
CA GLU A 154 -15.99 2.40 2.91
C GLU A 154 -16.77 1.76 1.74
N ASN A 155 -16.13 1.56 0.58
CA ASN A 155 -16.72 0.87 -0.55
C ASN A 155 -16.95 -0.62 -0.26
N THR A 156 -15.98 -1.30 0.35
CA THR A 156 -16.10 -2.71 0.77
C THR A 156 -17.28 -2.90 1.73
N LEU A 157 -17.44 -1.97 2.69
CA LEU A 157 -18.56 -1.99 3.61
C LEU A 157 -19.90 -1.73 2.89
N ARG A 158 -19.93 -0.78 1.95
CA ARG A 158 -21.13 -0.43 1.18
C ARG A 158 -21.61 -1.59 0.32
N GLU A 159 -20.70 -2.31 -0.33
CA GLU A 159 -21.00 -3.50 -1.13
C GLU A 159 -21.53 -4.64 -0.26
N PHE A 160 -20.93 -4.88 0.91
CA PHE A 160 -21.43 -5.90 1.85
C PHE A 160 -22.83 -5.61 2.40
N LEU A 161 -23.11 -4.34 2.73
CA LEU A 161 -24.43 -3.92 3.24
C LEU A 161 -25.50 -3.95 2.13
N ALA A 162 -25.13 -3.62 0.89
CA ALA A 162 -26.04 -3.67 -0.26
C ALA A 162 -26.47 -5.09 -0.64
N GLU A 163 -25.67 -6.11 -0.34
CA GLU A 163 -26.00 -7.52 -0.60
C GLU A 163 -26.74 -8.20 0.56
N SER A 164 -26.78 -7.57 1.73
CA SER A 164 -27.51 -8.05 2.91
C SER A 164 -28.94 -7.48 3.00
N SER A 165 -29.39 -6.79 1.95
CA SER A 165 -30.69 -6.11 1.81
C SER A 165 -31.48 -6.70 0.65
#